data_AF-A0A0R2PP71-F1
#
_entry.id   AF-A0A0R2PP71-F1
#
_cell.length_a   1.000
_cell.length_b   1.000
_cell.length_c   1.000
_cell.angle_alpha   90.00
_cell.angle_beta   90.00
_cell.angle_gamma   90.00
#
_symmetry.space_group_name_H-M   'P 1'
#
loop_
_entity.id
_entity.type
_entity.pdbx_description
1 polymer ?
#
loop_
_entity_poly.entity_id
_entity_poly.type
_entity_poly.pdbx_seq_one_letter_code
_entity_poly.pdbx_strand_id
1 'polypeptide(L)'
;MKNVEIVWRTLADAALEGQRDWNSIGEIADAASVAPSTTHQALGRLVDIGAVRPNSRRGYTVVSPEKLLEAFAAHRNLRADTMVSTTLPAAQELLDDDEVGYALSGSSAAAHYLGGRNTISDLGRRIVYTTRPLSQADFPEGDEVIILAEDPLAARTWKSGYASLAQTYADLWASPGWQAAEFTRALKAKLFSDADWEQRTSA
;
A
#
# COMPACT_ATOMS: atom_id res chain seq x y z
N MET A 1 -10.55 0.88 2.58
CA MET A 1 -9.67 -0.30 2.68
C MET A 1 -10.26 -1.34 3.61
N LYS A 2 -10.24 -2.61 3.21
CA LYS A 2 -10.77 -3.74 3.99
C LYS A 2 -9.70 -4.31 4.93
N ASN A 3 -10.14 -4.96 6.01
CA ASN A 3 -9.23 -5.61 6.97
C ASN A 3 -8.27 -6.63 6.33
N VAL A 4 -8.71 -7.34 5.28
CA VAL A 4 -7.85 -8.27 4.52
C VAL A 4 -6.69 -7.53 3.84
N GLU A 5 -6.95 -6.38 3.23
CA GLU A 5 -5.93 -5.53 2.61
C GLU A 5 -4.94 -4.99 3.65
N ILE A 6 -5.44 -4.60 4.84
CA ILE A 6 -4.58 -4.14 5.94
C ILE A 6 -3.61 -5.25 6.36
N VAL A 7 -4.09 -6.48 6.56
CA VAL A 7 -3.22 -7.62 6.91
C VAL A 7 -2.17 -7.86 5.82
N TRP A 8 -2.57 -7.85 4.55
CA TRP A 8 -1.63 -8.10 3.45
C TRP A 8 -0.60 -6.99 3.30
N ARG A 9 -1.01 -5.72 3.45
CA ARG A 9 -0.10 -4.58 3.51
C ARG A 9 0.88 -4.71 4.66
N THR A 10 0.42 -5.04 5.87
CA THR A 10 1.30 -5.22 7.03
C THR A 10 2.37 -6.28 6.78
N LEU A 11 1.99 -7.43 6.21
CA LEU A 11 2.95 -8.47 5.86
C LEU A 11 3.90 -8.01 4.74
N ALA A 12 3.41 -7.26 3.75
CA ALA A 12 4.21 -6.79 2.63
C ALA A 12 5.22 -5.74 3.08
N ASP A 13 4.80 -4.73 3.85
CA ASP A 13 5.69 -3.70 4.41
C ASP A 13 6.80 -4.34 5.25
N ALA A 14 6.44 -5.23 6.18
CA ALA A 14 7.43 -5.95 6.99
C ALA A 14 8.40 -6.79 6.15
N ALA A 15 7.89 -7.49 5.13
CA ALA A 15 8.73 -8.32 4.25
C ALA A 15 9.69 -7.49 3.39
N LEU A 16 9.27 -6.29 2.94
CA LEU A 16 10.12 -5.34 2.23
C LEU A 16 11.17 -4.70 3.16
N GLU A 17 10.91 -4.65 4.46
CA GLU A 17 11.87 -4.23 5.50
C GLU A 17 12.75 -5.40 6.00
N GLY A 18 12.56 -6.61 5.47
CA GLY A 18 13.36 -7.79 5.78
C GLY A 18 12.78 -8.72 6.86
N GLN A 19 11.69 -8.35 7.53
CA GLN A 19 10.99 -9.23 8.46
C GLN A 19 10.01 -10.14 7.71
N ARG A 20 10.38 -11.41 7.55
CA ARG A 20 9.56 -12.42 6.86
C ARG A 20 8.93 -13.45 7.79
N ASP A 21 9.47 -13.64 8.99
CA ASP A 21 9.00 -14.64 9.94
C ASP A 21 8.08 -14.04 10.99
N TRP A 22 7.01 -14.76 11.30
CA TRP A 22 5.99 -14.40 12.27
C TRP A 22 5.75 -15.60 13.19
N ASN A 23 5.86 -15.40 14.50
CA ASN A 23 5.76 -16.45 15.50
C ASN A 23 4.34 -16.98 15.65
N SER A 24 3.32 -16.18 15.30
CA SER A 24 1.93 -16.61 15.39
C SER A 24 0.96 -15.74 14.60
N ILE A 25 -0.27 -16.25 14.43
CA ILE A 25 -1.37 -15.45 13.91
C ILE A 25 -1.74 -14.24 14.80
N GLY A 26 -1.56 -14.37 16.12
CA GLY A 26 -1.82 -13.28 17.07
C GLY A 26 -0.86 -12.11 16.83
N GLU A 27 0.41 -12.40 16.57
CA GLU A 27 1.42 -11.38 16.26
C GLU A 27 1.07 -10.62 14.96
N ILE A 28 0.63 -11.34 13.92
CA ILE A 28 0.18 -10.72 12.66
C ILE A 28 -1.08 -9.87 12.91
N ALA A 29 -2.03 -10.39 13.68
CA ALA A 29 -3.28 -9.70 14.03
C ALA A 29 -3.02 -8.40 14.80
N ASP A 30 -2.13 -8.44 15.79
CA ASP A 30 -1.73 -7.30 16.59
C ASP A 30 -1.02 -6.25 15.73
N ALA A 31 -0.06 -6.67 14.91
CA ALA A 31 0.66 -5.78 13.99
C ALA A 31 -0.26 -5.12 12.96
N ALA A 32 -1.25 -5.86 12.44
CA ALA A 32 -2.26 -5.34 11.52
C ALA A 32 -3.38 -4.55 12.22
N SER A 33 -3.46 -4.60 13.56
CA SER A 33 -4.63 -4.12 14.32
C SER A 33 -5.96 -4.70 13.82
N VAL A 34 -5.97 -5.98 13.45
CA VAL A 34 -7.12 -6.71 12.89
C VAL A 34 -7.41 -7.94 13.75
N ALA A 35 -8.69 -8.30 13.91
CA ALA A 35 -9.07 -9.47 14.70
C ALA A 35 -8.44 -10.79 14.18
N PRO A 36 -8.00 -11.72 15.07
CA PRO A 36 -7.33 -12.96 14.66
C PRO A 36 -8.12 -13.84 13.67
N SER A 37 -9.45 -13.88 13.76
CA SER A 37 -10.29 -14.62 12.82
C SER A 37 -10.20 -14.08 11.39
N THR A 38 -10.26 -12.76 11.24
CA THR A 38 -10.09 -12.08 9.96
C THR A 38 -8.67 -12.24 9.42
N THR A 39 -7.67 -12.15 10.29
CA THR A 39 -6.27 -12.44 9.94
C THR A 39 -6.11 -13.86 9.41
N HIS A 40 -6.75 -14.84 10.04
CA HIS A 40 -6.70 -16.24 9.60
C HIS A 40 -7.27 -16.39 8.20
N GLN A 41 -8.44 -15.78 7.97
CA GLN A 41 -9.09 -15.79 6.66
C GLN A 41 -8.24 -15.09 5.59
N ALA A 42 -7.63 -13.95 5.93
CA ALA A 42 -6.76 -13.21 5.03
C ALA A 42 -5.53 -14.03 4.59
N LEU A 43 -4.97 -14.86 5.49
CA LEU A 43 -3.82 -15.70 5.18
C LEU A 43 -4.13 -16.84 4.19
N GLY A 44 -5.37 -17.33 4.14
CA GLY A 44 -5.74 -18.51 3.34
C GLY A 44 -5.29 -18.40 1.88
N ARG A 45 -5.68 -17.32 1.18
CA ARG A 45 -5.28 -17.12 -0.23
C ARG A 45 -3.77 -16.98 -0.39
N LEU A 46 -3.08 -16.35 0.55
CA LEU A 46 -1.62 -16.17 0.49
C LEU A 46 -0.88 -17.51 0.67
N VAL A 47 -1.45 -18.42 1.46
CA VAL A 47 -0.95 -19.79 1.59
C VAL A 47 -1.19 -20.57 0.29
N ASP A 48 -2.39 -20.48 -0.28
CA ASP A 48 -2.75 -21.22 -1.49
C ASP A 48 -1.86 -20.87 -2.70
N ILE A 49 -1.49 -19.59 -2.85
CA ILE A 49 -0.60 -19.14 -3.94
C ILE A 49 0.89 -19.31 -3.62
N GLY A 50 1.22 -19.77 -2.40
CA GLY A 50 2.58 -19.92 -1.91
C GLY A 50 3.32 -18.58 -1.74
N ALA A 51 2.62 -17.51 -1.39
CA ALA A 51 3.23 -16.25 -0.94
C ALA A 51 3.63 -16.32 0.53
N VAL A 52 2.84 -17.06 1.32
CA VAL A 52 3.06 -17.33 2.74
C VAL A 52 3.08 -18.84 2.97
N ARG A 53 3.87 -19.31 3.93
CA ARG A 53 3.92 -20.71 4.33
C ARG A 53 3.64 -20.83 5.84
N PRO A 54 2.74 -21.72 6.27
CA PRO A 54 2.64 -22.09 7.68
C PRO A 54 3.88 -22.90 8.11
N ASN A 55 4.44 -22.57 9.27
CA ASN A 55 5.62 -23.26 9.78
C ASN A 55 5.24 -24.53 10.55
N SER A 56 6.12 -25.54 10.54
CA SER A 56 5.85 -26.90 11.03
C SER A 56 5.46 -27.00 12.51
N ARG A 57 5.86 -26.04 13.34
CA ARG A 57 5.47 -25.96 14.76
C ARG A 57 4.42 -24.89 15.01
N ARG A 58 4.74 -23.65 14.65
CA ARG A 58 3.89 -22.48 14.85
C ARG A 58 4.38 -21.34 13.94
N GLY A 59 3.46 -20.45 13.57
CA GLY A 59 3.80 -19.23 12.88
C GLY A 59 3.72 -19.35 11.37
N TYR A 60 4.12 -18.28 10.70
CA TYR A 60 4.06 -18.12 9.25
C TYR A 60 5.32 -17.45 8.76
N THR A 61 5.76 -17.82 7.56
CA THR A 61 6.87 -17.16 6.87
C THR A 61 6.35 -16.60 5.54
N VAL A 62 6.62 -15.33 5.26
CA VAL A 62 6.47 -14.74 3.91
C VAL A 62 7.58 -15.32 3.05
N VAL A 63 7.25 -16.28 2.20
CA VAL A 63 8.23 -17.00 1.36
C VAL A 63 8.45 -16.32 0.01
N SER A 64 7.48 -15.54 -0.47
CA SER A 64 7.61 -14.75 -1.69
C SER A 64 6.98 -13.37 -1.47
N PRO A 65 7.78 -12.36 -1.11
CA PRO A 65 7.30 -10.98 -0.97
C PRO A 65 6.71 -10.43 -2.27
N GLU A 66 7.26 -10.81 -3.43
CA GLU A 66 6.72 -10.40 -4.74
C GLU A 66 5.29 -10.91 -4.93
N LYS A 67 5.02 -12.22 -4.74
CA LYS A 67 3.66 -12.76 -4.86
C LYS A 67 2.70 -12.15 -3.86
N LEU A 68 3.16 -11.90 -2.63
CA LEU A 68 2.36 -11.22 -1.61
C LEU A 68 1.96 -9.81 -2.08
N LEU A 69 2.95 -9.04 -2.56
CA LEU A 69 2.74 -7.68 -3.02
C LEU A 69 1.84 -7.63 -4.26
N GLU A 70 2.01 -8.54 -5.21
CA GLU A 70 1.14 -8.63 -6.40
C GLU A 70 -0.28 -9.08 -6.04
N ALA A 71 -0.44 -10.01 -5.09
CA ALA A 71 -1.77 -10.40 -4.61
C ALA A 71 -2.49 -9.23 -3.93
N PHE A 72 -1.76 -8.45 -3.13
CA PHE A 72 -2.27 -7.22 -2.53
C PHE A 72 -2.65 -6.17 -3.58
N ALA A 73 -1.75 -5.91 -4.52
CA ALA A 73 -1.99 -4.98 -5.63
C ALA A 73 -3.21 -5.38 -6.47
N ALA A 74 -3.38 -6.67 -6.78
CA ALA A 74 -4.51 -7.17 -7.53
C ALA A 74 -5.84 -7.13 -6.76
N HIS A 75 -5.81 -7.05 -5.43
CA HIS A 75 -7.01 -6.91 -4.60
C HIS A 75 -7.41 -5.45 -4.36
N ARG A 76 -6.47 -4.52 -4.54
CA ARG A 76 -6.66 -3.08 -4.34
C ARG A 76 -7.78 -2.55 -5.24
N ASN A 77 -8.74 -1.86 -4.65
CA ASN A 77 -9.85 -1.24 -5.39
C ASN A 77 -10.01 0.24 -5.02
N LEU A 78 -9.31 1.10 -5.76
CA LEU A 78 -9.37 2.55 -5.56
C LEU A 78 -10.78 3.11 -5.75
N ARG A 79 -11.54 2.62 -6.75
CA ARG A 79 -12.88 3.12 -7.03
C ARG A 79 -13.84 2.90 -5.86
N ALA A 80 -13.79 1.72 -5.24
CA ALA A 80 -14.65 1.39 -4.11
C ALA A 80 -14.25 2.11 -2.81
N ASP A 81 -12.98 2.49 -2.68
CA ASP A 81 -12.44 3.13 -1.48
C ASP A 81 -12.33 4.67 -1.58
N THR A 82 -12.59 5.25 -2.75
CA THR A 82 -12.55 6.70 -2.95
C THR A 82 -13.69 7.36 -2.18
N MET A 83 -13.35 8.30 -1.29
CA MET A 83 -14.34 9.15 -0.62
C MET A 83 -14.72 10.33 -1.51
N VAL A 84 -13.72 10.92 -2.16
CA VAL A 84 -13.84 12.13 -3.00
C VAL A 84 -12.99 11.97 -4.25
N SER A 85 -13.57 12.31 -5.40
CA SER A 85 -12.86 12.55 -6.65
C SER A 85 -13.02 14.04 -7.01
N THR A 86 -11.90 14.75 -7.16
CA THR A 86 -11.88 16.21 -7.26
C THR A 86 -10.78 16.74 -8.18
N THR A 87 -10.75 18.05 -8.36
CA THR A 87 -9.73 18.79 -9.09
C THR A 87 -8.49 19.02 -8.23
N LEU A 88 -7.35 19.27 -8.87
CA LEU A 88 -6.10 19.56 -8.18
C LEU A 88 -6.19 20.80 -7.26
N PRO A 89 -6.77 21.94 -7.67
CA PRO A 89 -6.88 23.12 -6.81
C PRO A 89 -7.65 22.85 -5.52
N ALA A 90 -8.81 22.15 -5.61
CA ALA A 90 -9.63 21.85 -4.44
C ALA A 90 -8.95 20.84 -3.49
N ALA A 91 -8.19 19.89 -4.04
CA ALA A 91 -7.36 19.03 -3.22
C ALA A 91 -6.24 19.82 -2.52
N GLN A 92 -5.61 20.78 -3.20
CA GLN A 92 -4.55 21.61 -2.61
C GLN A 92 -5.07 22.45 -1.44
N GLU A 93 -6.27 23.04 -1.56
CA GLU A 93 -6.91 23.77 -0.46
C GLU A 93 -7.09 22.91 0.80
N LEU A 94 -7.41 21.62 0.64
CA LEU A 94 -7.47 20.67 1.76
C LEU A 94 -6.07 20.39 2.35
N LEU A 95 -5.04 20.28 1.50
CA LEU A 95 -3.68 19.96 1.93
C LEU A 95 -2.94 21.14 2.58
N ASP A 96 -3.39 22.37 2.31
CA ASP A 96 -2.87 23.61 2.90
C ASP A 96 -3.44 23.87 4.32
N ASP A 97 -4.42 23.08 4.76
CA ASP A 97 -4.97 23.11 6.12
C ASP A 97 -4.03 22.34 7.08
N ASP A 98 -3.32 23.07 7.94
CA ASP A 98 -2.34 22.51 8.90
C ASP A 98 -2.95 21.49 9.90
N GLU A 99 -4.27 21.49 10.09
CA GLU A 99 -4.96 20.51 10.94
C GLU A 99 -5.19 19.17 10.22
N VAL A 100 -4.99 19.11 8.90
CA VAL A 100 -5.21 17.91 8.09
C VAL A 100 -3.95 17.06 8.02
N GLY A 101 -3.95 15.96 8.76
CA GLY A 101 -2.99 14.88 8.53
C GLY A 101 -3.27 14.18 7.19
N TYR A 102 -2.23 14.07 6.34
CA TYR A 102 -2.32 13.37 5.06
C TYR A 102 -1.06 12.60 4.70
N ALA A 103 -1.23 11.65 3.77
CA ALA A 103 -0.14 10.95 3.12
C ALA A 103 -0.38 10.87 1.60
N LEU A 104 0.64 11.18 0.82
CA LEU A 104 0.60 11.06 -0.64
C LEU A 104 0.87 9.61 -1.07
N SER A 105 0.18 9.13 -2.10
CA SER A 105 0.42 7.81 -2.70
C SER A 105 0.54 7.91 -4.23
N GLY A 106 0.52 6.76 -4.92
CA GLY A 106 0.60 6.68 -6.37
C GLY A 106 1.92 7.21 -6.90
N SER A 107 1.86 7.92 -8.03
CA SER A 107 3.05 8.42 -8.74
C SER A 107 3.90 9.37 -7.88
N SER A 108 3.28 10.18 -7.02
CA SER A 108 3.98 11.10 -6.12
C SER A 108 4.85 10.35 -5.11
N ALA A 109 4.30 9.32 -4.46
CA ALA A 109 5.06 8.48 -3.53
C ALA A 109 6.10 7.61 -4.25
N ALA A 110 5.80 7.10 -5.44
CA ALA A 110 6.78 6.37 -6.22
C ALA A 110 7.98 7.21 -6.60
N ALA A 111 7.77 8.47 -7.02
CA ALA A 111 8.87 9.39 -7.29
C ALA A 111 9.76 9.59 -6.06
N HIS A 112 9.17 9.72 -4.87
CA HIS A 112 9.91 9.76 -3.61
C HIS A 112 10.75 8.49 -3.42
N TYR A 113 10.14 7.31 -3.50
CA TYR A 113 10.84 6.02 -3.32
C TYR A 113 11.89 5.72 -4.40
N LEU A 114 11.76 6.28 -5.59
CA LEU A 114 12.73 6.16 -6.69
C LEU A 114 13.86 7.20 -6.62
N GLY A 115 13.99 7.93 -5.50
CA GLY A 115 15.08 8.86 -5.24
C GLY A 115 14.84 10.28 -5.77
N GLY A 116 13.57 10.69 -5.87
CA GLY A 116 13.16 12.05 -6.25
C GLY A 116 13.36 12.40 -7.72
N ARG A 117 13.90 11.49 -8.54
CA ARG A 117 14.06 11.68 -9.98
C ARG A 117 12.76 11.31 -10.68
N ASN A 118 11.85 12.26 -10.80
CA ASN A 118 10.71 12.09 -11.68
C ASN A 118 11.09 12.52 -13.11
N THR A 119 11.29 11.56 -14.00
CA THR A 119 11.53 11.81 -15.43
C THR A 119 10.23 11.96 -16.24
N ILE A 120 9.07 11.85 -15.58
CA ILE A 120 7.75 11.91 -16.21
C ILE A 120 7.11 13.27 -15.90
N SER A 121 6.78 14.04 -16.94
CA SER A 121 6.20 15.38 -16.82
C SER A 121 4.76 15.39 -16.30
N ASP A 122 4.09 14.24 -16.35
CA ASP A 122 2.71 14.04 -15.91
C ASP A 122 2.66 12.88 -14.91
N LEU A 123 2.11 13.13 -13.72
CA LEU A 123 1.97 12.12 -12.66
C LEU A 123 0.66 11.31 -12.81
N GLY A 124 -0.19 11.66 -13.77
CA GLY A 124 -1.54 11.13 -13.88
C GLY A 124 -2.41 11.52 -12.69
N ARG A 125 -3.41 10.69 -12.39
CA ARG A 125 -4.29 10.89 -11.24
C ARG A 125 -3.50 10.79 -9.93
N ARG A 126 -3.62 11.80 -9.07
CA ARG A 126 -2.97 11.84 -7.75
C ARG A 126 -3.84 11.14 -6.71
N ILE A 127 -3.16 10.59 -5.69
CA ILE A 127 -3.80 9.84 -4.61
C ILE A 127 -3.38 10.45 -3.28
N VAL A 128 -4.38 10.79 -2.48
CA VAL A 128 -4.19 11.36 -1.14
C VAL A 128 -4.94 10.48 -0.14
N TYR A 129 -4.29 10.14 0.96
CA TYR A 129 -4.92 9.58 2.15
C TYR A 129 -5.04 10.65 3.22
N THR A 130 -6.15 10.65 3.95
CA THR A 130 -6.31 11.51 5.12
C THR A 130 -7.13 10.82 6.20
N THR A 131 -6.90 11.21 7.45
CA THR A 131 -7.73 10.81 8.60
C THR A 131 -9.01 11.62 8.71
N ARG A 132 -9.12 12.75 8.01
CA ARG A 132 -10.31 13.60 8.02
C ARG A 132 -11.46 12.91 7.27
N PRO A 133 -12.64 12.73 7.88
CA PRO A 133 -13.81 12.29 7.14
C PRO A 133 -14.24 13.39 6.16
N LEU A 134 -14.47 13.02 4.90
CA LEU A 134 -14.87 13.94 3.84
C LEU A 134 -16.09 13.40 3.10
N SER A 135 -16.88 14.30 2.51
CA SER A 135 -17.98 13.96 1.61
C SER A 135 -17.71 14.50 0.21
N GLN A 136 -18.10 13.76 -0.83
CA GLN A 136 -18.02 14.25 -2.22
C GLN A 136 -18.75 15.59 -2.42
N ALA A 137 -19.80 15.86 -1.64
CA ALA A 137 -20.57 17.11 -1.73
C ALA A 137 -19.78 18.36 -1.33
N ASP A 138 -18.69 18.21 -0.57
CA ASP A 138 -17.85 19.32 -0.11
C ASP A 138 -16.81 19.75 -1.15
N PHE A 139 -16.69 19.01 -2.26
CA PHE A 139 -15.67 19.19 -3.27
C PHE A 139 -16.27 19.30 -4.67
N PRO A 140 -15.69 20.11 -5.58
CA PRO A 140 -16.06 20.06 -6.98
C PRO A 140 -15.73 18.68 -7.57
N GLU A 141 -16.61 18.16 -8.43
CA GLU A 141 -16.32 16.93 -9.15
C GLU A 141 -15.11 17.12 -10.09
N GLY A 142 -14.18 16.18 -10.03
CA GLY A 142 -13.01 16.14 -10.90
C GLY A 142 -12.36 14.76 -10.85
N ASP A 143 -11.40 14.50 -11.73
CA ASP A 143 -10.75 13.19 -11.86
C ASP A 143 -9.22 13.25 -11.76
N GLU A 144 -8.70 14.42 -11.40
CA GLU A 144 -7.27 14.71 -11.24
C GLU A 144 -6.73 14.16 -9.91
N VAL A 145 -7.54 14.18 -8.84
CA VAL A 145 -7.16 13.71 -7.50
C VAL A 145 -8.28 12.85 -6.92
N ILE A 146 -7.90 11.69 -6.36
CA ILE A 146 -8.78 10.91 -5.49
C ILE A 146 -8.27 10.97 -4.05
N ILE A 147 -9.21 11.13 -3.12
CA ILE A 147 -8.96 11.21 -1.68
C ILE A 147 -9.61 10.00 -1.02
N LEU A 148 -8.81 9.30 -0.21
CA LEU A 148 -9.18 8.06 0.45
C LEU A 148 -9.00 8.18 1.97
N ALA A 149 -9.78 7.39 2.71
CA ALA A 149 -9.62 7.30 4.15
C ALA A 149 -8.30 6.60 4.50
N GLU A 150 -7.51 7.22 5.37
CA GLU A 150 -6.36 6.60 6.01
C GLU A 150 -6.82 5.72 7.16
N ASP A 151 -6.45 4.43 7.15
CA ASP A 151 -6.79 3.55 8.27
C ASP A 151 -5.93 3.85 9.51
N PRO A 152 -6.37 3.43 10.72
CA PRO A 152 -5.67 3.77 11.94
C PRO A 152 -4.22 3.27 12.03
N LEU A 153 -3.87 2.17 11.35
CA LEU A 153 -2.50 1.68 11.33
C LEU A 153 -1.63 2.59 10.46
N ALA A 154 -2.09 2.92 9.26
CA ALA A 154 -1.43 3.86 8.35
C ALA A 154 -1.16 5.22 9.02
N ALA A 155 -2.17 5.81 9.68
CA ALA A 155 -2.01 7.09 10.40
C ALA A 155 -0.90 7.04 11.48
N ARG A 156 -0.64 5.86 12.05
CA ARG A 156 0.44 5.65 13.02
C ARG A 156 1.80 5.38 12.38
N THR A 157 1.86 4.82 11.17
CA THR A 157 3.13 4.34 10.59
C THR A 157 3.65 5.20 9.43
N TRP A 158 2.78 5.88 8.68
CA TRP A 158 3.16 6.71 7.53
C TRP A 158 3.63 8.11 7.96
N LYS A 159 4.82 8.16 8.57
CA LYS A 159 5.39 9.40 9.13
C LYS A 159 6.13 10.29 8.14
N SER A 160 6.41 9.82 6.94
CA SER A 160 7.13 10.57 5.90
C SER A 160 6.27 11.52 5.08
N GLY A 161 4.95 11.55 5.32
CA GLY A 161 3.98 12.21 4.43
C GLY A 161 3.69 11.42 3.15
N TYR A 162 4.17 10.19 3.05
CA TYR A 162 3.89 9.27 1.95
C TYR A 162 3.33 7.95 2.47
N ALA A 163 2.43 7.35 1.71
CA ALA A 163 1.97 5.99 1.96
C ALA A 163 3.15 5.01 1.88
N SER A 164 3.07 3.90 2.61
CA SER A 164 4.14 2.89 2.61
C SER A 164 4.43 2.36 1.20
N LEU A 165 5.61 1.76 1.03
CA LEU A 165 6.05 1.28 -0.26
C LEU A 165 5.14 0.18 -0.82
N ALA A 166 4.64 -0.73 0.02
CA ALA A 166 3.69 -1.74 -0.43
C ALA A 166 2.35 -1.10 -0.84
N GLN A 167 1.87 -0.12 -0.08
CA GLN A 167 0.65 0.60 -0.42
C GLN A 167 0.80 1.38 -1.74
N THR A 168 1.90 2.09 -1.90
CA THR A 168 2.21 2.87 -3.10
C THR A 168 2.21 1.98 -4.34
N TYR A 169 2.83 0.80 -4.26
CA TYR A 169 2.83 -0.19 -5.33
C TYR A 169 1.41 -0.65 -5.67
N ALA A 170 0.61 -1.01 -4.65
CA ALA A 170 -0.76 -1.47 -4.85
C ALA A 170 -1.67 -0.39 -5.44
N ASP A 171 -1.51 0.85 -5.01
CA ASP A 171 -2.27 1.99 -5.52
C ASP A 171 -1.92 2.29 -6.98
N LEU A 172 -0.65 2.23 -7.37
CA LEU A 172 -0.26 2.36 -8.78
C LEU A 172 -0.82 1.25 -9.64
N TRP A 173 -0.77 -0.01 -9.16
CA TRP A 173 -1.34 -1.15 -9.88
C TRP A 173 -2.84 -0.98 -10.14
N ALA A 174 -3.56 -0.43 -9.16
CA ALA A 174 -4.99 -0.16 -9.28
C ALA A 174 -5.31 1.15 -10.02
N SER A 175 -4.31 1.98 -10.31
CA SER A 175 -4.49 3.25 -11.00
C SER A 175 -4.53 3.06 -12.52
N PRO A 176 -5.41 3.76 -13.24
CA PRO A 176 -5.39 3.77 -14.69
C PRO A 176 -4.22 4.62 -15.22
N GLY A 177 -3.87 4.40 -16.48
CA GLY A 177 -2.91 5.22 -17.21
C GLY A 177 -1.53 4.60 -17.36
N TRP A 178 -0.82 5.01 -18.41
CA TRP A 178 0.52 4.49 -18.73
C TRP A 178 1.56 4.94 -17.72
N GLN A 179 1.38 6.10 -17.08
CA GLN A 179 2.24 6.64 -16.05
C GLN A 179 2.30 5.70 -14.84
N ALA A 180 1.14 5.24 -14.36
CA ALA A 180 1.05 4.32 -13.25
C ALA A 180 1.70 2.96 -13.57
N ALA A 181 1.56 2.48 -14.80
CA ALA A 181 2.23 1.26 -15.28
C ALA A 181 3.76 1.41 -15.30
N GLU A 182 4.29 2.55 -15.75
CA GLU A 182 5.73 2.82 -15.75
C GLU A 182 6.31 2.92 -14.33
N PHE A 183 5.63 3.62 -13.42
CA PHE A 183 6.05 3.67 -12.01
C PHE A 183 5.97 2.30 -11.33
N THR A 184 4.92 1.52 -11.59
CA THR A 184 4.79 0.15 -11.07
C THR A 184 5.94 -0.72 -11.56
N ARG A 185 6.28 -0.64 -12.86
CA ARG A 185 7.41 -1.36 -13.46
C ARG A 185 8.75 -0.96 -12.83
N ALA A 186 8.98 0.34 -12.65
CA ALA A 186 10.20 0.86 -12.04
C ALA A 186 10.34 0.43 -10.57
N LEU A 187 9.27 0.50 -9.78
CA LEU A 187 9.26 -0.01 -8.41
C LEU A 187 9.51 -1.52 -8.38
N LYS A 188 8.84 -2.30 -9.23
CA LYS A 188 9.05 -3.75 -9.33
C LYS A 188 10.52 -4.09 -9.58
N ALA A 189 11.13 -3.43 -10.57
CA ALA A 189 12.53 -3.63 -10.91
C ALA A 189 13.49 -3.24 -9.77
N LYS A 190 13.14 -2.23 -8.97
CA LYS A 190 13.91 -1.83 -7.79
C LYS A 190 13.77 -2.82 -6.63
N LEU A 191 12.57 -3.35 -6.40
CA LEU A 191 12.27 -4.21 -5.26
C LEU A 191 12.74 -5.65 -5.45
N PHE A 192 12.73 -6.13 -6.69
CA PHE A 192 12.98 -7.53 -7.04
C PHE A 192 14.00 -7.65 -8.17
N SER A 193 15.10 -6.88 -8.09
CA SER A 193 16.17 -6.90 -9.11
C SER A 193 16.93 -8.22 -9.16
N ASP A 194 17.04 -8.88 -8.01
CA ASP A 194 17.77 -10.13 -7.84
C ASP A 194 16.78 -11.26 -7.59
N ALA A 195 17.12 -12.47 -8.05
CA ALA A 195 16.28 -13.62 -7.79
C ALA A 195 16.17 -13.88 -6.28
N ASP A 196 15.02 -14.35 -5.80
CA ASP A 196 14.82 -14.61 -4.36
C ASP A 196 15.85 -15.62 -3.79
N TRP A 197 16.42 -16.51 -4.61
CA TRP A 197 17.50 -17.43 -4.19
C TRP A 197 18.90 -16.80 -4.18
N GLU A 198 19.06 -15.60 -4.73
CA GLU A 198 20.30 -14.81 -4.73
C GLU A 198 20.34 -13.79 -3.59
N GLN A 199 19.17 -13.43 -3.05
CA GLN A 199 19.03 -12.62 -1.86
C GLN A 199 19.58 -13.41 -0.65
N ARG A 200 20.73 -12.99 -0.11
CA ARG A 200 21.33 -13.60 1.07
C ARG A 200 20.32 -13.60 2.22
N THR A 201 19.83 -14.78 2.60
CA THR A 201 19.21 -14.97 3.91
C THR A 201 20.23 -14.58 4.96
N SER A 202 20.01 -13.44 5.61
CA SER A 202 20.67 -13.13 6.88
C SER A 202 20.39 -14.29 7.82
N ALA A 203 21.45 -15.07 8.12
CA ALA A 203 21.41 -16.15 9.09
C ALA A 203 21.30 -15.62 10.52
#